data_AF-A0ABD6T808-F1
#
_entry.id   AF-A0ABD6T808-F1
#
_cell.length_a   1.000
_cell.length_b   1.000
_cell.length_c   1.000
_cell.angle_alpha   90.00
_cell.angle_beta   90.00
_cell.angle_gamma   90.00
#
_symmetry.space_group_name_H-M   'P 1'
#
loop_
_entity.id
_entity.type
_entity.pdbx_description
1 polymer ?
#
loop_
_entity_poly.entity_id
_entity_poly.type
_entity_poly.pdbx_seq_one_letter_code
_entity_poly.pdbx_strand_id
1 'polypeptide(L)'
;MYSKEDSFFMKVMLRNENTGQIKQAKLGFSWTVFFFGFFPAIFREDWKWFLIILIASAFTFGFSNLVFCFICNKIYINELLSQGYKAADEYSLSALQQKNIVA
;
A
#
# COMPACT_ATOMS: atom_id res chain seq x y z
N MET A 1 -17.49 -11.61 -12.23
CA MET A 1 -16.31 -12.40 -11.83
C MET A 1 -15.08 -11.63 -12.27
N TYR A 2 -14.29 -11.10 -11.34
CA TYR A 2 -13.05 -10.37 -11.68
C TYR A 2 -11.90 -11.37 -11.88
N SER A 3 -11.09 -11.18 -12.92
CA SER A 3 -9.92 -12.05 -13.15
C SER A 3 -8.88 -11.79 -12.05
N LYS A 4 -8.12 -12.81 -11.66
CA LYS A 4 -7.07 -12.71 -10.64
C LYS A 4 -6.04 -11.61 -10.97
N GLU A 5 -5.85 -11.31 -12.25
CA GLU A 5 -4.90 -10.33 -12.77
C GLU A 5 -5.37 -8.89 -12.54
N ASP A 6 -6.67 -8.62 -12.68
CA ASP A 6 -7.24 -7.31 -12.42
C ASP A 6 -7.07 -6.91 -10.94
N SER A 7 -7.12 -7.89 -10.03
CA SER A 7 -6.90 -7.69 -8.59
C SER A 7 -5.52 -7.13 -8.23
N PHE A 8 -4.55 -7.23 -9.15
CA PHE A 8 -3.20 -6.70 -8.98
C PHE A 8 -3.06 -5.24 -9.41
N PHE A 9 -4.06 -4.65 -10.07
CA PHE A 9 -4.03 -3.26 -10.53
C PHE A 9 -5.25 -2.44 -10.10
N MET A 10 -5.92 -2.85 -9.02
CA MET A 10 -7.06 -2.10 -8.47
C MET A 10 -6.61 -0.90 -7.65
N LYS A 11 -7.35 0.19 -7.75
CA LYS A 11 -7.29 1.29 -6.78
C LYS A 11 -8.39 1.07 -5.75
N VAL A 12 -8.04 1.14 -4.48
CA VAL A 12 -8.98 1.13 -3.36
C VAL A 12 -9.04 2.52 -2.74
N MET A 13 -10.23 2.91 -2.31
CA MET A 13 -10.47 4.17 -1.63
C MET A 13 -10.72 3.87 -0.16
N LEU A 14 -9.95 4.52 0.71
CA LEU A 14 -10.03 4.39 2.15
C LEU A 14 -10.48 5.72 2.73
N ARG A 15 -11.55 5.71 3.51
CA ARG A 15 -12.11 6.89 4.17
C ARG A 15 -11.92 6.77 5.67
N ASN A 16 -11.42 7.82 6.29
CA ASN A 16 -11.44 7.96 7.74
C ASN A 16 -12.81 8.50 8.17
N GLU A 17 -13.53 7.74 8.99
CA GLU A 17 -14.86 8.16 9.47
C GLU A 17 -14.78 9.33 10.46
N ASN A 18 -13.68 9.45 11.22
CA ASN A 18 -13.53 10.48 12.24
C ASN A 18 -13.14 11.84 11.65
N THR A 19 -12.33 11.87 10.59
CA THR A 19 -11.84 13.11 9.97
C THR A 19 -12.48 13.41 8.62
N GLY A 20 -13.20 12.45 8.04
CA GLY A 20 -13.77 12.56 6.68
C GLY A 20 -12.74 12.46 5.55
N GLN A 21 -11.46 12.31 5.86
CA GLN A 21 -10.39 12.25 4.86
C GLN A 21 -10.50 10.98 4.01
N ILE A 22 -10.33 11.12 2.69
CA ILE A 22 -10.32 10.00 1.74
C ILE A 22 -8.92 9.89 1.14
N LYS A 23 -8.32 8.71 1.24
CA LYS A 23 -7.02 8.38 0.65
C LYS A 23 -7.19 7.26 -0.38
N GLN A 24 -6.49 7.40 -1.50
CA GLN A 24 -6.48 6.38 -2.55
C GLN A 24 -5.20 5.57 -2.46
N ALA A 25 -5.32 4.25 -2.50
CA ALA A 25 -4.19 3.33 -2.53
C ALA A 25 -4.32 2.36 -3.71
N LYS A 26 -3.20 2.03 -4.35
CA LYS A 26 -3.18 0.96 -5.37
C LYS A 26 -2.90 -0.36 -4.68
N LEU A 27 -3.59 -1.42 -5.06
CA LEU A 27 -3.23 -2.80 -4.76
C LEU A 27 -2.19 -3.27 -5.78
N GLY A 28 -1.23 -4.08 -5.34
CA GLY A 28 -0.23 -4.71 -6.20
C GLY A 28 1.01 -3.84 -6.47
N PHE A 29 1.49 -3.88 -7.72
CA PHE A 29 2.83 -3.40 -8.09
C PHE A 29 2.98 -1.87 -8.02
N SER A 30 4.03 -1.41 -7.36
CA SER A 30 4.39 0.01 -7.25
C SER A 30 5.61 0.36 -8.09
N TRP A 31 5.37 0.99 -9.25
CA TRP A 31 6.42 1.53 -10.13
C TRP A 31 7.35 2.53 -9.43
N THR A 32 6.84 3.30 -8.46
CA THR A 32 7.64 4.30 -7.74
C THR A 32 8.58 3.66 -6.72
N VAL A 33 8.19 2.58 -6.06
CA VAL A 33 9.08 1.83 -5.16
C VAL A 33 10.13 1.08 -5.95
N PHE A 34 9.78 0.55 -7.13
CA PHE A 34 10.72 -0.16 -7.99
C PHE A 34 11.92 0.73 -8.41
N PHE A 35 11.66 1.96 -8.87
CA PHE A 35 12.71 2.87 -9.31
C PHE A 35 13.31 3.76 -8.19
N PHE A 36 12.51 4.13 -7.19
CA PHE A 36 12.90 5.13 -6.18
C PHE A 36 12.91 4.62 -4.74
N GLY A 37 12.65 3.33 -4.51
CA GLY A 37 12.80 2.65 -3.22
C GLY A 37 12.06 3.32 -2.06
N PHE A 38 12.77 4.19 -1.34
CA PHE A 38 12.33 4.89 -0.13
C PHE A 38 11.51 6.17 -0.38
N PHE A 39 11.57 6.76 -1.57
CA PHE A 39 10.82 8.00 -1.89
C PHE A 39 9.31 7.94 -1.56
N PRO A 40 8.59 6.83 -1.87
CA PRO A 40 7.16 6.73 -1.59
C PRO A 40 6.82 6.77 -0.10
N ALA A 41 7.73 6.36 0.78
CA ALA A 41 7.54 6.42 2.22
C ALA A 41 7.63 7.86 2.74
N ILE A 42 8.53 8.68 2.16
CA ILE A 42 8.64 10.12 2.46
C ILE A 42 7.34 10.85 2.09
N PHE A 43 6.82 10.62 0.87
CA PHE A 43 5.57 11.27 0.42
C PHE A 43 4.32 10.85 1.21
N ARG A 44 4.42 9.74 1.97
CA ARG A 44 3.32 9.23 2.79
C ARG A 44 3.48 9.59 4.28
N GLU A 45 4.51 10.37 4.63
CA GLU A 45 4.92 10.68 6.02
C GLU A 45 5.11 9.43 6.89
N ASP A 46 5.42 8.30 6.27
CA ASP A 46 5.57 7.03 6.95
C ASP A 46 7.05 6.80 7.30
N TRP A 47 7.50 7.52 8.34
CA TRP A 47 8.90 7.55 8.77
C TRP A 47 9.43 6.18 9.23
N LYS A 48 8.56 5.31 9.75
CA LYS A 48 8.93 3.94 10.17
C LYS A 48 9.33 3.12 8.96
N TRP A 49 8.47 3.04 7.95
CA TRP A 49 8.73 2.26 6.75
C TRP A 49 9.82 2.88 5.88
N PHE A 50 9.95 4.22 5.88
CA PHE A 50 11.07 4.91 5.26
C PHE A 50 12.42 4.39 5.78
N LEU A 51 12.63 4.35 7.10
CA LEU A 51 13.90 3.92 7.68
C LEU A 51 14.18 2.42 7.40
N ILE A 52 13.16 1.58 7.50
CA ILE A 52 13.28 0.13 7.22
C ILE A 52 13.71 -0.11 5.77
N ILE A 53 13.03 0.53 4.80
CA ILE A 53 13.34 0.38 3.38
C ILE A 53 14.69 1.00 3.05
N LEU A 54 15.04 2.13 3.67
CA LEU A 54 16.33 2.78 3.48
C LEU A 54 17.47 1.86 3.91
N ILE A 55 17.41 1.31 5.13
CA ILE A 55 18.40 0.37 5.65
C ILE A 55 18.45 -0.89 4.77
N ALA A 56 17.30 -1.51 4.47
CA ALA A 56 17.24 -2.70 3.62
C ALA A 56 17.83 -2.45 2.22
N SER A 57 17.54 -1.29 1.62
CA SER A 57 18.08 -0.91 0.31
C SER A 57 19.57 -0.63 0.34
N ALA A 58 20.09 -0.03 1.43
CA ALA A 58 21.53 0.19 1.61
C ALA A 58 22.29 -1.13 1.73
N PHE A 59 21.76 -2.11 2.48
CA PHE A 59 22.38 -3.42 2.65
C PHE A 59 22.27 -4.32 1.41
N THR A 60 21.23 -4.15 0.60
CA THR A 60 20.98 -4.98 -0.59
C THR A 60 21.35 -4.29 -1.91
N PHE A 61 22.00 -3.12 -1.86
CA PHE A 61 22.28 -2.27 -3.03
C PHE A 61 21.04 -2.03 -3.92
N GLY A 62 19.88 -1.83 -3.30
CA GLY A 62 18.61 -1.58 -3.98
C GLY A 62 17.89 -2.82 -4.51
N PHE A 63 18.45 -4.04 -4.37
CA PHE A 63 17.76 -5.27 -4.78
C PHE A 63 16.50 -5.53 -3.96
N SER A 64 16.44 -5.05 -2.71
CA SER A 64 15.22 -5.12 -1.90
C SER A 64 14.03 -4.43 -2.57
N ASN A 65 14.24 -3.41 -3.41
CA ASN A 65 13.16 -2.66 -4.06
C ASN A 65 12.32 -3.54 -4.99
N LEU A 66 12.90 -4.59 -5.58
CA LEU A 66 12.21 -5.59 -6.41
C LEU A 66 11.16 -6.39 -5.63
N VAL A 67 11.39 -6.63 -4.34
CA VAL A 67 10.44 -7.35 -3.48
C VAL A 67 9.46 -6.37 -2.85
N PHE A 68 9.98 -5.24 -2.36
CA PHE A 68 9.18 -4.21 -1.71
C PHE A 68 8.17 -3.55 -2.66
N CYS A 69 8.41 -3.46 -3.96
CA CYS A 69 7.45 -2.88 -4.90
C CYS A 69 6.12 -3.64 -4.96
N PHE A 70 6.08 -4.93 -4.62
CA PHE A 70 4.85 -5.71 -4.51
C PHE A 70 4.16 -5.57 -3.14
N ILE A 71 4.93 -5.32 -2.07
CA ILE A 71 4.43 -5.39 -0.69
C ILE A 71 4.17 -4.00 -0.09
N CYS A 72 4.92 -2.96 -0.47
CA CYS A 72 4.79 -1.59 0.08
C CYS A 72 3.38 -1.02 -0.03
N ASN A 73 2.69 -1.30 -1.14
CA ASN A 73 1.32 -0.86 -1.34
C ASN A 73 0.36 -1.53 -0.34
N LYS A 74 0.56 -2.83 -0.06
CA LYS A 74 -0.20 -3.57 0.94
C LYS A 74 0.10 -3.04 2.35
N ILE A 75 1.36 -2.79 2.67
CA ILE A 75 1.78 -2.20 3.94
C ILE A 75 1.08 -0.87 4.17
N TYR A 76 1.07 0.01 3.18
CA TYR A 76 0.42 1.31 3.30
C TYR A 76 -1.09 1.22 3.56
N ILE A 77 -1.77 0.29 2.89
CA ILE A 77 -3.19 0.03 3.13
C ILE A 77 -3.40 -0.44 4.58
N ASN A 78 -2.55 -1.34 5.09
CA ASN A 78 -2.63 -1.80 6.49
C ASN A 78 -2.39 -0.64 7.48
N GLU A 79 -1.44 0.25 7.19
CA GLU A 79 -1.17 1.40 8.05
C GLU A 79 -2.39 2.34 8.11
N LEU A 80 -3.03 2.60 6.95
CA LEU A 80 -4.27 3.37 6.89
C LEU A 80 -5.40 2.70 7.69
N LEU A 81 -5.57 1.38 7.55
CA LEU A 81 -6.56 0.64 8.34
C LEU A 81 -6.26 0.74 9.84
N SER A 82 -4.99 0.64 10.24
CA SER A 82 -4.57 0.82 11.64
C SER A 82 -4.78 2.24 12.16
N GLN A 83 -4.76 3.25 11.28
CA GLN A 83 -5.10 4.65 11.59
C GLN A 83 -6.62 4.91 11.64
N GLY A 84 -7.44 3.87 11.53
CA GLY A 84 -8.91 3.97 11.60
C GLY A 84 -9.57 4.36 10.27
N TYR A 85 -8.87 4.24 9.14
CA TYR A 85 -9.51 4.32 7.83
C TYR A 85 -10.27 3.02 7.54
N LYS A 86 -11.39 3.13 6.83
CA LYS A 86 -12.20 1.99 6.36
C LYS A 86 -12.36 2.06 4.85
N ALA A 87 -12.81 0.96 4.22
CA ALA A 87 -13.18 0.98 2.81
C ALA A 87 -14.27 2.04 2.57
N ALA A 88 -14.05 2.93 1.60
CA ALA A 88 -14.99 4.00 1.28
C ALA A 88 -16.21 3.50 0.48
N ASP A 89 -16.09 2.33 -0.14
CA ASP A 89 -17.07 1.73 -1.04
C ASP A 89 -17.01 0.19 -0.96
N GLU A 90 -18.11 -0.45 -1.36
CA GLU A 90 -18.30 -1.91 -1.30
C GLU A 90 -17.32 -2.67 -2.23
N TYR A 91 -16.86 -2.01 -3.30
CA TYR A 91 -15.84 -2.54 -4.20
C TYR A 91 -14.46 -2.59 -3.52
N SER A 92 -14.06 -1.51 -2.84
CA SER A 92 -12.85 -1.44 -2.03
C SER A 92 -12.89 -2.45 -0.89
N LEU A 93 -14.05 -2.66 -0.27
CA LEU A 93 -14.23 -3.65 0.80
C LEU A 93 -14.03 -5.08 0.28
N SER A 94 -14.70 -5.42 -0.82
CA SER A 94 -14.57 -6.72 -1.50
C SER A 94 -13.11 -7.00 -1.93
N ALA A 95 -12.42 -5.98 -2.44
CA ALA A 95 -11.02 -6.09 -2.84
C ALA A 95 -10.07 -6.35 -1.65
N LEU A 96 -10.33 -5.70 -0.51
CA LEU A 96 -9.56 -5.91 0.73
C LEU A 96 -9.82 -7.29 1.35
N GLN A 97 -11.08 -7.75 1.35
CA GLN A 97 -11.46 -9.09 1.84
C GLN A 97 -10.85 -10.20 0.97
N GLN A 98 -10.90 -10.05 -0.37
CA GLN A 98 -10.30 -11.01 -1.28
C GLN A 98 -8.78 -11.18 -1.06
N LYS A 99 -8.10 -10.13 -0.61
CA LYS A 99 -6.66 -10.14 -0.30
C LYS A 99 -6.35 -10.50 1.16
N ASN A 100 -7.35 -10.87 1.97
CA ASN A 100 -7.23 -11.12 3.41
C ASN A 100 -6.52 -9.97 4.15
N ILE A 101 -6.81 -8.72 3.75
CA ILE A 101 -6.27 -7.51 4.39
C ILE A 101 -7.20 -7.04 5.51
N VAL A 102 -8.51 -7.27 5.36
CA VAL A 102 -9.55 -7.03 6.36
C VAL A 102 -10.44 -8.26 6.46
N ALA A 103 -10.98 -8.53 7.65
CA ALA A 103 -11.99 -9.56 7.88
C ALA A 103 -13.38 -9.02 7.53
#